data_AF-A0A7M1Q0T9-F1
#
_entry.id   AF-A0A7M1Q0T9-F1
#
_cell.length_a   1.000
_cell.length_b   1.000
_cell.length_c   1.000
_cell.angle_alpha   90.00
_cell.angle_beta   90.00
_cell.angle_gamma   90.00
#
_symmetry.space_group_name_H-M   'P 1'
#
loop_
_entity.id
_entity.type
_entity.pdbx_description
1 polymer ?
#
loop_
_entity_poly.entity_id
_entity_poly.type
_entity_poly.pdbx_seq_one_letter_code
_entity_poly.pdbx_strand_id
1 'polypeptide(L)'
;MKIIKVSSSQYVSCCYYGLKQAGLVKSDIIPQYLSFGQQLAALGDEFAFKSPMAGGPIFSLLYQIPGYLDASPADFEKVLTGIKQYIEDCTITYFLKTWPIKTAYWQLWYTQPWNNYLHQKLKLNKSKAILIIEKFLDYLQDIWNDYSPIYYQNRNLQKQNSVSKLLNKLKPFSKWKTDLGISYPYNKFEIVFCSQTKSMASSLGPEKVVISSNINEQDLINSCFHEIGVRMYGIHNFANNPATKQLFIDDYLAIIKLIENEICYRKPRVINIDYDPFIKGMNLSKLYNWRINQTQSNDIFTSFAKWYSELKADKLL
;
A
#
# COMPACT_ATOMS: atom_id res chain seq x y z
N MET A 1 12.93 20.26 5.05
CA MET A 1 12.70 19.93 3.61
C MET A 1 12.22 18.49 3.53
N LYS A 2 11.20 18.18 2.73
CA LYS A 2 10.70 16.79 2.56
C LYS A 2 11.63 16.03 1.63
N ILE A 3 11.95 14.78 1.98
CA ILE A 3 12.91 13.95 1.23
C ILE A 3 12.28 12.66 0.73
N ILE A 4 12.74 12.18 -0.41
CA ILE A 4 12.48 10.82 -0.88
C ILE A 4 13.70 9.96 -0.56
N LYS A 5 13.47 8.86 0.16
CA LYS A 5 14.49 7.87 0.48
C LYS A 5 14.18 6.59 -0.29
N VAL A 6 15.18 5.97 -0.89
CA VAL A 6 15.08 4.61 -1.40
C VAL A 6 15.84 3.67 -0.48
N SER A 7 15.26 2.53 -0.16
CA SER A 7 15.81 1.48 0.68
C SER A 7 15.50 0.10 0.08
N SER A 8 15.92 -0.96 0.76
CA SER A 8 15.46 -2.33 0.51
C SER A 8 15.08 -2.95 1.84
N SER A 9 14.16 -3.91 1.79
CA SER A 9 13.69 -4.67 2.96
C SER A 9 13.82 -6.15 2.64
N GLN A 10 14.51 -6.88 3.52
CA GLN A 10 14.60 -8.33 3.40
C GLN A 10 13.23 -8.96 3.62
N TYR A 11 12.45 -8.46 4.58
CA TYR A 11 11.11 -8.96 4.88
C TYR A 11 10.22 -8.97 3.66
N VAL A 12 10.08 -7.81 3.02
CA VAL A 12 9.25 -7.63 1.83
C VAL A 12 9.69 -8.58 0.72
N SER A 13 11.00 -8.69 0.50
CA SER A 13 11.55 -9.53 -0.56
C SER A 13 11.41 -11.03 -0.26
N CYS A 14 11.58 -11.42 1.00
CA CYS A 14 11.41 -12.79 1.49
C CYS A 14 9.94 -13.23 1.40
N CYS A 15 8.99 -12.35 1.70
CA CYS A 15 7.57 -12.63 1.49
C CYS A 15 7.28 -13.02 0.03
N TYR A 16 7.67 -12.18 -0.93
CA TYR A 16 7.48 -12.49 -2.35
C TYR A 16 8.21 -13.75 -2.79
N TYR A 17 9.42 -14.00 -2.26
CA TYR A 17 10.17 -15.22 -2.53
C TYR A 17 9.42 -16.46 -2.03
N GLY A 18 9.01 -16.50 -0.76
CA GLY A 18 8.26 -17.61 -0.18
C GLY A 18 6.94 -17.86 -0.89
N LEU A 19 6.27 -16.81 -1.35
CA LEU A 19 5.01 -16.95 -2.09
C LEU A 19 5.15 -17.57 -3.47
N LYS A 20 6.26 -17.28 -4.17
CA LYS A 20 6.60 -17.97 -5.42
C LYS A 20 6.87 -19.45 -5.15
N GLN A 21 7.69 -19.74 -4.14
CA GLN A 21 8.02 -21.10 -3.76
C GLN A 21 6.77 -21.92 -3.39
N ALA A 22 5.83 -21.32 -2.67
CA ALA A 22 4.55 -21.92 -2.31
C ALA A 22 3.54 -22.01 -3.47
N GLY A 23 3.89 -21.54 -4.68
CA GLY A 23 3.01 -21.58 -5.86
C GLY A 23 1.81 -20.63 -5.81
N LEU A 24 1.84 -19.64 -4.91
CA LEU A 24 0.79 -18.63 -4.75
C LEU A 24 0.97 -17.45 -5.74
N VAL A 25 2.13 -17.37 -6.40
CA VAL A 25 2.40 -16.46 -7.51
C VAL A 25 2.91 -17.28 -8.70
N LYS A 26 2.47 -16.96 -9.92
CA LYS A 26 2.84 -17.69 -11.16
C LYS A 26 4.32 -17.51 -11.51
N SER A 27 5.22 -18.28 -10.88
CA SER A 27 6.63 -18.50 -11.25
C SER A 27 7.33 -19.36 -10.21
N ASP A 28 8.28 -20.21 -10.63
CA ASP A 28 9.29 -20.84 -9.75
C ASP A 28 8.72 -21.64 -8.56
N ILE A 29 7.75 -22.51 -8.86
CA ILE A 29 7.12 -23.41 -7.88
C ILE A 29 8.15 -24.44 -7.40
N ILE A 30 8.30 -24.59 -6.08
CA ILE A 30 9.09 -25.68 -5.51
C ILE A 30 8.14 -26.75 -4.97
N PRO A 31 8.21 -28.01 -5.47
CA PRO A 31 7.26 -29.06 -5.09
C PRO A 31 7.12 -29.27 -3.57
N GLN A 32 8.19 -29.07 -2.80
CA GLN A 32 8.19 -29.24 -1.35
C GLN A 32 7.29 -28.25 -0.59
N TYR A 33 6.96 -27.09 -1.18
CA TYR A 33 6.11 -26.06 -0.55
C TYR A 33 4.70 -25.98 -1.18
N LEU A 34 4.40 -26.83 -2.16
CA LEU A 34 3.08 -26.86 -2.79
C LEU A 34 1.97 -27.26 -1.82
N SER A 35 2.24 -28.22 -0.93
CA SER A 35 1.26 -28.64 0.09
C SER A 35 0.95 -27.50 1.06
N PHE A 36 1.95 -26.70 1.43
CA PHE A 36 1.78 -25.49 2.23
C PHE A 36 0.97 -24.42 1.49
N GLY A 37 1.32 -24.15 0.22
CA GLY A 37 0.55 -23.23 -0.63
C GLY A 37 -0.91 -23.65 -0.80
N GLN A 38 -1.17 -24.94 -0.99
CA GLN A 38 -2.53 -25.50 -1.05
C GLN A 38 -3.27 -25.35 0.27
N GLN A 39 -2.60 -25.57 1.41
CA GLN A 39 -3.20 -25.31 2.73
C GLN A 39 -3.57 -23.84 2.88
N LEU A 40 -2.69 -22.91 2.51
CA LEU A 40 -2.98 -21.47 2.57
C LEU A 40 -4.12 -21.06 1.62
N ALA A 41 -4.14 -21.59 0.39
CA ALA A 41 -5.19 -21.34 -0.58
C ALA A 41 -6.55 -21.92 -0.15
N ALA A 42 -6.56 -23.12 0.44
CA ALA A 42 -7.76 -23.70 1.05
C ALA A 42 -8.28 -22.87 2.25
N LEU A 43 -7.39 -22.10 2.87
CA LEU A 43 -7.74 -21.16 3.92
C LEU A 43 -8.31 -19.83 3.38
N GLY A 44 -8.33 -19.60 2.07
CA GLY A 44 -9.12 -18.55 1.40
C GLY A 44 -8.40 -17.85 0.25
N ASP A 45 -9.18 -17.23 -0.66
CA ASP A 45 -8.69 -16.48 -1.83
C ASP A 45 -7.95 -15.17 -1.48
N GLU A 46 -7.90 -14.80 -0.20
CA GLU A 46 -7.40 -13.51 0.29
C GLU A 46 -5.87 -13.33 0.18
N PHE A 47 -5.15 -14.36 -0.27
CA PHE A 47 -3.70 -14.32 -0.51
C PHE A 47 -3.31 -13.79 -1.91
N ALA A 48 -4.29 -13.56 -2.79
CA ALA A 48 -3.99 -13.17 -4.15
C ALA A 48 -3.47 -11.72 -4.24
N PHE A 49 -2.21 -11.55 -4.67
CA PHE A 49 -1.59 -10.27 -5.05
C PHE A 49 -2.20 -9.71 -6.34
N LYS A 50 -3.53 -9.63 -6.44
CA LYS A 50 -4.24 -9.12 -7.62
C LYS A 50 -4.55 -7.64 -7.43
N SER A 51 -3.98 -6.81 -8.30
CA SER A 51 -4.42 -5.42 -8.54
C SER A 51 -5.93 -5.38 -8.85
N PRO A 52 -6.71 -4.35 -8.48
CA PRO A 52 -6.32 -3.02 -7.96
C PRO A 52 -5.98 -2.98 -6.47
N MET A 53 -6.17 -4.09 -5.76
CA MET A 53 -5.92 -4.18 -4.33
C MET A 53 -5.11 -5.42 -3.99
N ALA A 54 -3.79 -5.27 -4.03
CA ALA A 54 -2.94 -5.90 -3.04
C ALA A 54 -3.34 -5.32 -1.65
N GLY A 55 -4.50 -5.73 -1.10
CA GLY A 55 -5.20 -4.96 -0.07
C GLY A 55 -6.32 -5.69 0.67
N GLY A 56 -6.30 -7.02 0.69
CA GLY A 56 -7.14 -7.82 1.60
C GLY A 56 -6.64 -7.73 3.05
N PRO A 57 -7.50 -7.99 4.05
CA PRO A 57 -7.12 -7.89 5.46
C PRO A 57 -5.90 -8.73 5.85
N ILE A 58 -5.85 -9.99 5.39
CA ILE A 58 -4.72 -10.87 5.65
C ILE A 58 -3.45 -10.30 5.02
N PHE A 59 -3.52 -9.85 3.76
CA PHE A 59 -2.38 -9.22 3.10
C PHE A 59 -1.88 -7.98 3.85
N SER A 60 -2.78 -7.14 4.37
CA SER A 60 -2.38 -5.99 5.18
C SER A 60 -1.65 -6.40 6.46
N LEU A 61 -2.18 -7.40 7.19
CA LEU A 61 -1.61 -7.87 8.45
C LEU A 61 -0.29 -8.62 8.27
N LEU A 62 -0.14 -9.37 7.18
CA LEU A 62 0.98 -10.28 6.94
C LEU A 62 2.06 -9.69 6.04
N TYR A 63 1.75 -8.68 5.23
CA TYR A 63 2.73 -8.10 4.32
C TYR A 63 2.91 -6.59 4.54
N GLN A 64 1.82 -5.80 4.53
CA GLN A 64 1.95 -4.34 4.55
C GLN A 64 2.46 -3.83 5.90
N ILE A 65 1.82 -4.24 7.01
CA ILE A 65 2.21 -3.83 8.37
C ILE A 65 3.63 -4.29 8.70
N PRO A 66 3.99 -5.58 8.60
CA PRO A 66 5.33 -6.00 9.01
C PRO A 66 6.40 -5.56 8.00
N GLY A 67 6.05 -5.43 6.71
CA GLY A 67 6.94 -4.85 5.69
C GLY A 67 7.19 -3.36 5.92
N TYR A 68 6.22 -2.62 6.46
CA TYR A 68 6.43 -1.25 6.91
C TYR A 68 7.39 -1.19 8.09
N LEU A 69 7.24 -2.11 9.03
CA LEU A 69 8.13 -2.23 10.20
C LEU A 69 9.52 -2.74 9.83
N ASP A 70 9.71 -3.33 8.63
CA ASP A 70 10.92 -4.05 8.25
C ASP A 70 11.26 -5.13 9.29
N ALA A 71 10.26 -5.97 9.59
CA ALA A 71 10.34 -7.00 10.62
C ALA A 71 11.39 -8.07 10.27
N SER A 72 12.13 -8.52 11.28
CA SER A 72 13.04 -9.66 11.19
C SER A 72 12.46 -10.86 11.97
N PRO A 73 13.04 -12.09 11.88
CA PRO A 73 12.60 -13.21 12.68
C PRO A 73 12.49 -12.92 14.19
N ALA A 74 13.39 -12.07 14.72
CA ALA A 74 13.35 -11.63 16.12
C ALA A 74 12.12 -10.76 16.48
N ASP A 75 11.40 -10.25 15.47
CA ASP A 75 10.20 -9.44 15.63
C ASP A 75 8.91 -10.24 15.40
N PHE A 76 8.97 -11.47 14.85
CA PHE A 76 7.78 -12.19 14.38
C PHE A 76 6.77 -12.49 15.50
N GLU A 77 7.24 -12.87 16.69
CA GLU A 77 6.36 -13.08 17.84
C GLU A 77 5.62 -11.78 18.25
N LYS A 78 6.32 -10.65 18.22
CA LYS A 78 5.72 -9.33 18.52
C LYS A 78 4.73 -8.94 17.43
N VAL A 79 5.05 -9.19 16.16
CA VAL A 79 4.14 -8.97 15.03
C VAL A 79 2.87 -9.81 15.21
N LEU A 80 3.01 -11.10 15.50
CA LEU A 80 1.88 -12.01 15.74
C LEU A 80 1.03 -11.55 16.93
N THR A 81 1.67 -11.13 18.03
CA THR A 81 0.98 -10.58 19.20
C THR A 81 0.18 -9.34 18.85
N GLY A 82 0.78 -8.40 18.10
CA GLY A 82 0.11 -7.19 17.66
C GLY A 82 -1.08 -7.47 16.72
N ILE A 83 -0.94 -8.46 15.83
CA ILE A 83 -2.03 -8.90 14.95
C ILE A 83 -3.17 -9.53 15.77
N LYS A 84 -2.86 -10.42 16.73
CA LYS A 84 -3.86 -11.04 17.62
C LYS A 84 -4.65 -9.96 18.36
N GLN A 85 -3.97 -8.97 18.94
CA GLN A 85 -4.63 -7.84 19.61
C GLN A 85 -5.44 -6.97 18.64
N TYR A 86 -4.92 -6.70 17.44
CA TYR A 86 -5.67 -5.95 16.43
C TYR A 86 -6.98 -6.65 16.05
N ILE A 87 -6.95 -7.97 15.85
CA ILE A 87 -8.14 -8.76 15.49
C ILE A 87 -9.18 -8.75 16.62
N GLU A 88 -8.73 -8.74 17.88
CA GLU A 88 -9.65 -8.66 19.02
C GLU A 88 -10.22 -7.26 19.23
N ASP A 89 -9.35 -6.26 19.34
CA ASP A 89 -9.72 -4.94 19.85
C ASP A 89 -9.96 -3.91 18.74
N CYS A 90 -9.66 -4.24 17.47
CA CYS A 90 -9.75 -3.33 16.31
C CYS A 90 -8.86 -2.08 16.47
N THR A 91 -7.73 -2.20 17.17
CA THR A 91 -6.79 -1.08 17.36
C THR A 91 -5.35 -1.44 17.02
N ILE A 92 -4.60 -0.46 16.53
CA ILE A 92 -3.16 -0.59 16.25
C ILE A 92 -2.28 -0.27 17.48
N THR A 93 -2.88 -0.14 18.67
CA THR A 93 -2.22 0.37 19.88
C THR A 93 -0.96 -0.41 20.25
N TYR A 94 -0.99 -1.73 20.11
CA TYR A 94 0.19 -2.57 20.35
C TYR A 94 1.37 -2.16 19.46
N PHE A 95 1.14 -1.99 18.16
CA PHE A 95 2.19 -1.60 17.22
C PHE A 95 2.76 -0.22 17.56
N LEU A 96 1.90 0.73 17.92
CA LEU A 96 2.32 2.08 18.33
C LEU A 96 3.22 2.07 19.56
N LYS A 97 2.94 1.20 20.53
CA LYS A 97 3.73 1.07 21.76
C LYS A 97 5.05 0.33 21.52
N THR A 98 5.04 -0.70 20.67
CA THR A 98 6.20 -1.56 20.41
C THR A 98 7.22 -0.91 19.47
N TRP A 99 6.77 -0.15 18.46
CA TRP A 99 7.66 0.51 17.49
C TRP A 99 7.36 2.01 17.30
N PRO A 100 7.35 2.83 18.37
CA PRO A 100 6.86 4.22 18.33
C PRO A 100 7.59 5.09 17.31
N ILE A 101 8.89 4.86 17.11
CA ILE A 101 9.70 5.60 16.13
C ILE A 101 9.32 5.22 14.70
N LYS A 102 9.10 3.92 14.43
CA LYS A 102 8.75 3.45 13.08
C LYS A 102 7.32 3.88 12.75
N THR A 103 6.39 3.83 13.71
CA THR A 103 4.96 4.04 13.49
C THR A 103 4.48 5.48 13.72
N ALA A 104 5.36 6.48 13.65
CA ALA A 104 5.04 7.87 13.99
C ALA A 104 3.84 8.46 13.21
N TYR A 105 3.56 7.95 12.01
CA TYR A 105 2.46 8.43 11.15
C TYR A 105 1.24 7.50 11.10
N TRP A 106 1.25 6.41 11.87
CA TRP A 106 0.21 5.40 11.77
C TRP A 106 -1.17 5.90 12.18
N GLN A 107 -1.26 6.80 13.16
CA GLN A 107 -2.54 7.42 13.56
C GLN A 107 -3.17 8.27 12.44
N LEU A 108 -2.35 8.80 11.51
CA LEU A 108 -2.81 9.58 10.36
C LEU A 108 -3.30 8.69 9.19
N TRP A 109 -3.01 7.40 9.25
CA TRP A 109 -3.27 6.43 8.18
C TRP A 109 -4.34 5.41 8.57
N TYR A 110 -4.16 4.77 9.72
CA TYR A 110 -5.06 3.75 10.28
C TYR A 110 -6.23 4.41 11.03
N THR A 111 -7.02 5.16 10.27
CA THR A 111 -8.24 5.83 10.75
C THR A 111 -9.32 4.82 11.17
N GLN A 112 -10.31 5.25 11.95
CA GLN A 112 -11.42 4.39 12.36
C GLN A 112 -12.14 3.73 11.16
N PRO A 113 -12.44 4.43 10.04
CA PRO A 113 -13.04 3.79 8.87
C PRO A 113 -12.18 2.70 8.24
N TRP A 114 -10.86 2.92 8.16
CA TRP A 114 -9.93 1.89 7.70
C TRP A 114 -9.95 0.66 8.61
N ASN A 115 -9.92 0.88 9.93
CA ASN A 115 -9.95 -0.22 10.90
C ASN A 115 -11.27 -0.99 10.82
N ASN A 116 -12.40 -0.30 10.68
CA ASN A 116 -13.70 -0.92 10.49
C ASN A 116 -13.73 -1.80 9.23
N TYR A 117 -13.21 -1.28 8.09
CA TYR A 117 -13.12 -2.03 6.84
C TYR A 117 -12.30 -3.31 6.99
N LEU A 118 -11.11 -3.22 7.62
CA LEU A 118 -10.25 -4.39 7.84
C LEU A 118 -10.93 -5.41 8.78
N HIS A 119 -11.50 -4.92 9.89
CA HIS A 119 -12.06 -5.75 10.95
C HIS A 119 -13.32 -6.48 10.52
N GLN A 120 -14.23 -5.84 9.78
CA GLN A 120 -15.46 -6.46 9.27
C GLN A 120 -15.17 -7.74 8.49
N LYS A 121 -14.10 -7.75 7.70
CA LYS A 121 -13.69 -8.91 6.90
C LYS A 121 -13.04 -9.99 7.75
N LEU A 122 -12.22 -9.62 8.73
CA LEU A 122 -11.51 -10.56 9.62
C LEU A 122 -12.45 -11.24 10.64
N LYS A 123 -13.46 -10.52 11.13
CA LYS A 123 -14.37 -11.00 12.19
C LYS A 123 -15.11 -12.28 11.83
N LEU A 124 -15.40 -12.47 10.55
CA LEU A 124 -16.12 -13.64 10.06
C LEU A 124 -15.32 -14.95 10.20
N ASN A 125 -13.99 -14.87 10.38
CA ASN A 125 -13.15 -16.06 10.53
C ASN A 125 -11.83 -15.81 11.30
N LYS A 126 -11.93 -15.22 12.49
CA LYS A 126 -10.76 -14.80 13.31
C LYS A 126 -9.71 -15.90 13.51
N SER A 127 -10.14 -17.07 13.97
CA SER A 127 -9.23 -18.20 14.27
C SER A 127 -8.48 -18.67 13.02
N LYS A 128 -9.16 -18.69 11.88
CA LYS A 128 -8.56 -19.02 10.58
C LYS A 128 -7.54 -17.97 10.16
N ALA A 129 -7.88 -16.68 10.29
CA ALA A 129 -6.96 -15.58 9.99
C ALA A 129 -5.67 -15.67 10.81
N ILE A 130 -5.78 -15.89 12.12
CA ILE A 130 -4.63 -16.05 13.02
C ILE A 130 -3.78 -17.26 12.60
N LEU A 131 -4.41 -18.40 12.34
CA LEU A 131 -3.70 -19.62 11.94
C LEU A 131 -2.94 -19.44 10.61
N ILE A 132 -3.54 -18.76 9.63
CA ILE A 132 -2.86 -18.42 8.36
C ILE A 132 -1.59 -17.60 8.64
N ILE A 133 -1.72 -16.58 9.47
CA ILE A 133 -0.64 -15.64 9.75
C ILE A 133 0.49 -16.31 10.52
N GLU A 134 0.16 -17.10 11.54
CA GLU A 134 1.12 -17.87 12.33
C GLU A 134 1.92 -18.82 11.42
N LYS A 135 1.23 -19.67 10.66
CA LYS A 135 1.87 -20.60 9.71
C LYS A 135 2.76 -19.91 8.69
N PHE A 136 2.37 -18.73 8.23
CA PHE A 136 3.17 -17.99 7.25
C PHE A 136 4.41 -17.34 7.88
N LEU A 137 4.31 -16.80 9.08
CA LEU A 137 5.48 -16.25 9.78
C LEU A 137 6.50 -17.34 10.11
N ASP A 138 6.04 -18.52 10.54
CA ASP A 138 6.91 -19.69 10.75
C ASP A 138 7.63 -20.07 9.45
N TYR A 139 6.89 -20.15 8.34
CA TYR A 139 7.48 -20.43 7.03
C TYR A 139 8.51 -19.36 6.59
N LEU A 140 8.22 -18.08 6.82
CA LEU A 140 9.18 -17.02 6.53
C LEU A 140 10.45 -17.14 7.38
N GLN A 141 10.32 -17.59 8.62
CA GLN A 141 11.46 -17.81 9.51
C GLN A 141 12.34 -18.97 9.00
N ASP A 142 11.72 -20.06 8.55
CA ASP A 142 12.43 -21.22 8.00
C ASP A 142 13.27 -20.84 6.77
N ILE A 143 12.70 -20.07 5.84
CA ILE A 143 13.40 -19.69 4.59
C ILE A 143 14.30 -18.46 4.74
N TRP A 144 14.31 -17.80 5.91
CA TRP A 144 14.94 -16.48 6.07
C TRP A 144 16.45 -16.52 5.80
N ASN A 145 17.13 -17.49 6.43
CA ASN A 145 18.59 -17.60 6.35
C ASN A 145 19.03 -18.05 4.95
N ASP A 146 18.32 -19.00 4.35
CA ASP A 146 18.58 -19.48 2.98
C ASP A 146 18.38 -18.37 1.95
N TYR A 147 17.40 -17.49 2.16
CA TYR A 147 17.16 -16.36 1.27
C TYR A 147 18.12 -15.18 1.49
N SER A 148 18.75 -15.07 2.67
CA SER A 148 19.60 -13.92 3.03
C SER A 148 20.74 -13.67 2.03
N PRO A 149 21.53 -14.68 1.59
CA PRO A 149 22.56 -14.47 0.57
C PRO A 149 22.00 -13.94 -0.75
N ILE A 150 20.87 -14.48 -1.21
CA ILE A 150 20.19 -14.07 -2.44
C ILE A 150 19.73 -12.61 -2.34
N TYR A 151 19.18 -12.21 -1.19
CA TYR A 151 18.78 -10.83 -0.93
C TYR A 151 19.98 -9.87 -1.00
N TYR A 152 21.07 -10.21 -0.30
CA TYR A 152 22.26 -9.36 -0.23
C TYR A 152 23.04 -9.27 -1.54
N GLN A 153 22.99 -10.30 -2.39
CA GLN A 153 23.53 -10.25 -3.75
C GLN A 153 22.71 -9.34 -4.68
N ASN A 154 21.38 -9.34 -4.52
CA ASN A 154 20.48 -8.60 -5.40
C ASN A 154 20.21 -7.16 -4.96
N ARG A 155 20.63 -6.75 -3.75
CA ARG A 155 20.48 -5.36 -3.30
C ARG A 155 21.45 -4.46 -4.08
N ASN A 156 20.92 -3.53 -4.86
CA ASN A 156 21.74 -2.57 -5.60
C ASN A 156 21.75 -1.20 -4.90
N LEU A 157 22.67 -1.01 -3.95
CA LEU A 157 22.81 0.23 -3.17
C LEU A 157 23.12 1.45 -4.05
N GLN A 158 23.89 1.26 -5.12
CA GLN A 158 24.20 2.33 -6.06
C GLN A 158 22.93 2.84 -6.77
N LYS A 159 22.08 1.92 -7.24
CA LYS A 159 20.77 2.24 -7.83
C LYS A 159 19.85 2.93 -6.83
N GLN A 160 19.82 2.50 -5.56
CA GLN A 160 19.02 3.17 -4.52
C GLN A 160 19.42 4.65 -4.35
N ASN A 161 20.73 4.90 -4.28
CA ASN A 161 21.27 6.25 -4.14
C ASN A 161 21.01 7.12 -5.37
N SER A 162 21.20 6.58 -6.59
CA SER A 162 20.95 7.33 -7.83
C SER A 162 19.47 7.68 -7.97
N VAL A 163 18.57 6.74 -7.72
CA VAL A 163 17.12 6.96 -7.78
C VAL A 163 16.66 7.94 -6.71
N SER A 164 17.17 7.85 -5.48
CA SER A 164 16.87 8.84 -4.43
C SER A 164 17.25 10.26 -4.91
N LYS A 165 18.45 10.44 -5.46
CA LYS A 165 18.91 11.75 -5.98
C LYS A 165 18.03 12.25 -7.12
N LEU A 166 17.71 11.37 -8.08
CA LEU A 166 16.85 11.69 -9.22
C LEU A 166 15.47 12.18 -8.77
N LEU A 167 14.77 11.39 -7.94
CA LEU A 167 13.42 11.72 -7.50
C LEU A 167 13.37 13.02 -6.66
N ASN A 168 14.37 13.26 -5.80
CA ASN A 168 14.45 14.51 -5.06
C ASN A 168 14.69 15.72 -6.00
N LYS A 169 15.49 15.57 -7.07
CA LYS A 169 15.70 16.62 -8.08
C LYS A 169 14.40 16.98 -8.82
N LEU A 170 13.51 16.01 -9.03
CA LEU A 170 12.21 16.22 -9.68
C LEU A 170 11.19 16.98 -8.80
N LYS A 171 11.48 17.13 -7.49
CA LYS A 171 10.67 17.87 -6.51
C LYS A 171 9.16 17.53 -6.53
N PRO A 172 8.76 16.24 -6.47
CA PRO A 172 7.37 15.83 -6.58
C PRO A 172 6.45 16.47 -5.55
N PHE A 173 6.92 16.63 -4.29
CA PHE A 173 6.13 17.27 -3.24
C PHE A 173 5.76 18.72 -3.58
N SER A 174 6.68 19.46 -4.19
CA SER A 174 6.43 20.85 -4.60
C SER A 174 5.47 20.91 -5.78
N LYS A 175 5.65 20.05 -6.78
CA LYS A 175 4.76 19.99 -7.95
C LYS A 175 3.33 19.65 -7.54
N TRP A 176 3.15 18.64 -6.70
CA TRP A 176 1.84 18.30 -6.17
C TRP A 176 1.25 19.40 -5.29
N LYS A 177 2.06 20.07 -4.47
CA LYS A 177 1.59 21.23 -3.69
C LYS A 177 1.09 22.36 -4.58
N THR A 178 1.79 22.65 -5.68
CA THR A 178 1.36 23.66 -6.65
C THR A 178 0.03 23.28 -7.30
N ASP A 179 -0.15 22.01 -7.69
CA ASP A 179 -1.36 21.56 -8.38
C ASP A 179 -2.58 21.42 -7.46
N LEU A 180 -2.38 20.94 -6.23
CA LEU A 180 -3.46 20.64 -5.27
C LEU A 180 -3.69 21.74 -4.24
N GLY A 181 -2.75 22.66 -4.04
CA GLY A 181 -2.79 23.65 -2.95
C GLY A 181 -2.55 23.09 -1.54
N ILE A 182 -2.40 21.77 -1.39
CA ILE A 182 -2.21 21.11 -0.09
C ILE A 182 -0.75 20.68 0.13
N SER A 183 -0.33 20.58 1.39
CA SER A 183 1.02 20.14 1.73
C SER A 183 1.03 18.64 2.08
N TYR A 184 2.01 17.91 1.54
CA TYR A 184 2.23 16.50 1.90
C TYR A 184 2.31 16.31 3.45
N PRO A 185 1.58 15.36 4.06
CA PRO A 185 1.41 15.33 5.51
C PRO A 185 2.60 14.73 6.28
N TYR A 186 3.57 14.12 5.60
CA TYR A 186 4.69 13.42 6.24
C TYR A 186 6.03 14.12 5.99
N ASN A 187 7.06 13.83 6.80
CA ASN A 187 8.39 14.44 6.64
C ASN A 187 9.23 13.82 5.51
N LYS A 188 8.90 12.59 5.08
CA LYS A 188 9.60 11.83 4.05
C LYS A 188 8.64 10.98 3.23
N PHE A 189 9.11 10.46 2.11
CA PHE A 189 8.49 9.33 1.41
C PHE A 189 9.57 8.26 1.18
N GLU A 190 9.25 7.01 1.45
CA GLU A 190 10.19 5.89 1.37
C GLU A 190 9.76 4.88 0.32
N ILE A 191 10.68 4.56 -0.59
CA ILE A 191 10.52 3.53 -1.61
C ILE A 191 11.38 2.35 -1.22
N VAL A 192 10.75 1.19 -1.02
CA VAL A 192 11.42 -0.08 -0.75
C VAL A 192 11.57 -0.84 -2.06
N PHE A 193 12.80 -1.00 -2.55
CA PHE A 193 13.07 -1.88 -3.68
C PHE A 193 13.02 -3.35 -3.29
N CYS A 194 12.26 -4.10 -4.08
CA CYS A 194 12.10 -5.55 -3.96
C CYS A 194 12.47 -6.22 -5.29
N SER A 195 13.45 -7.11 -5.28
CA SER A 195 13.88 -7.84 -6.49
C SER A 195 12.94 -8.97 -6.90
N GLN A 196 12.08 -9.40 -5.98
CA GLN A 196 11.19 -10.53 -6.19
C GLN A 196 9.83 -10.16 -6.78
N THR A 197 9.42 -8.89 -6.66
CA THR A 197 8.12 -8.43 -7.19
C THR A 197 8.24 -7.90 -8.62
N LYS A 198 7.16 -8.07 -9.39
CA LYS A 198 6.93 -7.38 -10.68
C LYS A 198 6.01 -6.16 -10.53
N SER A 199 5.58 -5.84 -9.30
CA SER A 199 4.65 -4.74 -9.05
C SER A 199 5.28 -3.38 -9.38
N MET A 200 4.48 -2.51 -10.01
CA MET A 200 4.85 -1.12 -10.27
C MET A 200 4.90 -0.30 -8.97
N ALA A 201 3.91 -0.50 -8.10
CA ALA A 201 3.89 0.01 -6.75
C ALA A 201 2.89 -0.78 -5.89
N SER A 202 3.16 -0.89 -4.59
CA SER A 202 2.17 -1.30 -3.60
C SER A 202 2.42 -0.55 -2.30
N SER A 203 1.33 -0.09 -1.68
CA SER A 203 1.42 0.58 -0.38
C SER A 203 1.91 -0.38 0.70
N LEU A 204 2.82 0.12 1.55
CA LEU A 204 3.17 -0.48 2.84
C LEU A 204 2.60 0.34 4.00
N GLY A 205 2.22 1.59 3.77
CA GLY A 205 1.68 2.46 4.80
C GLY A 205 1.69 3.94 4.41
N PRO A 206 1.63 4.85 5.41
CA PRO A 206 1.39 6.28 5.21
C PRO A 206 2.35 6.93 4.23
N GLU A 207 3.64 6.67 4.39
CA GLU A 207 4.70 7.33 3.64
C GLU A 207 5.66 6.34 2.98
N LYS A 208 5.25 5.07 2.86
CA LYS A 208 6.11 3.98 2.38
C LYS A 208 5.43 3.11 1.35
N VAL A 209 6.15 2.79 0.28
CA VAL A 209 5.72 1.88 -0.80
C VAL A 209 6.80 0.86 -1.11
N VAL A 210 6.39 -0.28 -1.66
CA VAL A 210 7.29 -1.22 -2.35
C VAL A 210 7.22 -0.99 -3.85
N ILE A 211 8.36 -1.09 -4.53
CA ILE A 211 8.47 -1.06 -6.00
C ILE A 211 9.44 -2.16 -6.45
N SER A 212 9.20 -2.76 -7.63
CA SER A 212 10.17 -3.69 -8.22
C SER A 212 11.54 -3.05 -8.40
N SER A 213 12.62 -3.73 -8.02
CA SER A 213 13.97 -3.23 -8.29
C SER A 213 14.32 -3.25 -9.78
N ASN A 214 13.55 -3.96 -10.61
CA ASN A 214 13.78 -4.14 -12.04
C ASN A 214 12.90 -3.22 -12.90
N ILE A 215 12.09 -2.37 -12.28
CA ILE A 215 11.30 -1.36 -12.99
C ILE A 215 12.24 -0.42 -13.76
N ASN A 216 11.81 0.01 -14.95
CA ASN A 216 12.51 1.04 -15.71
C ASN A 216 12.32 2.41 -15.04
N GLU A 217 13.17 3.37 -15.39
CA GLU A 217 13.21 4.67 -14.74
C GLU A 217 11.91 5.47 -14.94
N GLN A 218 11.32 5.43 -16.13
CA GLN A 218 10.11 6.19 -16.45
C GLN A 218 8.91 5.68 -15.65
N ASP A 219 8.71 4.37 -15.59
CA ASP A 219 7.64 3.75 -14.81
C ASP A 219 7.84 3.96 -13.31
N LEU A 220 9.09 4.00 -12.84
CA LEU A 220 9.42 4.34 -11.46
C LEU A 220 9.05 5.78 -11.12
N ILE A 221 9.41 6.74 -11.97
CA ILE A 221 9.03 8.15 -11.79
C ILE A 221 7.51 8.25 -11.73
N ASN A 222 6.82 7.65 -12.71
CA ASN A 222 5.38 7.68 -12.80
C ASN A 222 4.70 7.08 -11.54
N SER A 223 5.15 5.90 -11.11
CA SER A 223 4.63 5.22 -9.91
C SER A 223 4.91 6.03 -8.64
N CYS A 224 6.11 6.61 -8.50
CA CYS A 224 6.45 7.45 -7.37
C CYS A 224 5.56 8.70 -7.29
N PHE A 225 5.35 9.39 -8.42
CA PHE A 225 4.47 10.56 -8.47
C PHE A 225 3.02 10.20 -8.14
N HIS A 226 2.53 9.06 -8.63
CA HIS A 226 1.22 8.52 -8.28
C HIS A 226 1.05 8.35 -6.78
N GLU A 227 1.94 7.56 -6.18
CA GLU A 227 1.86 7.18 -4.78
C GLU A 227 2.04 8.39 -3.84
N ILE A 228 2.89 9.34 -4.18
CA ILE A 228 3.01 10.61 -3.45
C ILE A 228 1.71 11.41 -3.57
N GLY A 229 1.13 11.49 -4.78
CA GLY A 229 -0.12 12.20 -5.05
C GLY A 229 -1.25 11.70 -4.16
N VAL A 230 -1.49 10.39 -4.12
CA VAL A 230 -2.51 9.75 -3.28
C VAL A 230 -2.35 10.15 -1.81
N ARG A 231 -1.11 10.24 -1.34
CA ARG A 231 -0.77 10.59 0.05
C ARG A 231 -0.84 12.08 0.36
N MET A 232 -0.83 12.96 -0.63
CA MET A 232 -0.99 14.42 -0.43
C MET A 232 -2.27 14.74 0.33
N TYR A 233 -3.33 14.00 0.02
CA TYR A 233 -4.64 14.15 0.62
C TYR A 233 -4.67 13.88 2.11
N GLY A 234 -3.81 12.98 2.60
CA GLY A 234 -3.79 12.52 4.00
C GLY A 234 -5.13 11.90 4.38
N ILE A 235 -5.24 10.58 4.37
CA ILE A 235 -6.52 9.86 4.58
C ILE A 235 -7.28 10.33 5.85
N HIS A 236 -6.58 10.65 6.94
CA HIS A 236 -7.19 11.26 8.14
C HIS A 236 -7.95 12.56 7.89
N ASN A 237 -7.55 13.38 6.92
CA ASN A 237 -8.28 14.59 6.57
C ASN A 237 -9.67 14.26 6.04
N PHE A 238 -9.81 13.24 5.19
CA PHE A 238 -11.11 12.76 4.72
C PHE A 238 -11.94 12.14 5.85
N ALA A 239 -11.30 11.37 6.73
CA ALA A 239 -11.97 10.75 7.87
C ALA A 239 -12.47 11.75 8.92
N ASN A 240 -11.85 12.93 9.00
CA ASN A 240 -12.17 13.95 10.01
C ASN A 240 -12.92 15.17 9.44
N ASN A 241 -12.97 15.35 8.12
CA ASN A 241 -13.66 16.48 7.50
C ASN A 241 -15.19 16.29 7.56
N PRO A 242 -15.97 17.29 8.01
CA PRO A 242 -17.43 17.19 8.10
C PRO A 242 -18.15 16.78 6.81
N ALA A 243 -17.66 17.20 5.65
CA ALA A 243 -18.27 16.90 4.35
C ALA A 243 -18.09 15.43 3.93
N THR A 244 -16.99 14.79 4.33
CA THR A 244 -16.62 13.44 3.86
C THR A 244 -16.61 12.38 4.94
N LYS A 245 -16.62 12.75 6.23
CA LYS A 245 -16.45 11.83 7.36
C LYS A 245 -17.44 10.66 7.30
N GLN A 246 -18.73 10.94 7.12
CA GLN A 246 -19.75 9.89 7.09
C GLN A 246 -19.60 9.00 5.85
N LEU A 247 -19.33 9.59 4.69
CA LEU A 247 -19.08 8.84 3.46
C LEU A 247 -17.88 7.91 3.60
N PHE A 248 -16.83 8.36 4.29
CA PHE A 248 -15.64 7.56 4.54
C PHE A 248 -15.90 6.40 5.49
N ILE A 249 -16.75 6.61 6.52
CA ILE A 249 -17.21 5.55 7.43
C ILE A 249 -18.03 4.49 6.68
N ASP A 250 -18.94 4.93 5.82
CA ASP A 250 -19.89 4.06 5.14
C ASP A 250 -19.28 3.31 3.95
N ASP A 251 -18.40 3.96 3.18
CA ASP A 251 -17.79 3.41 1.98
C ASP A 251 -16.34 3.87 1.78
N TYR A 252 -15.46 3.36 2.67
CA TYR A 252 -14.02 3.60 2.62
C TYR A 252 -13.44 3.34 1.22
N LEU A 253 -13.80 2.23 0.57
CA LEU A 253 -13.23 1.82 -0.71
C LEU A 253 -13.62 2.78 -1.85
N ALA A 254 -14.87 3.23 -1.90
CA ALA A 254 -15.29 4.17 -2.92
C ALA A 254 -14.54 5.50 -2.79
N ILE A 255 -14.33 6.02 -1.57
CA ILE A 255 -13.59 7.26 -1.39
C ILE A 255 -12.11 7.09 -1.76
N ILE A 256 -11.46 5.96 -1.42
CA ILE A 256 -10.10 5.68 -1.90
C ILE A 256 -10.07 5.65 -3.43
N LYS A 257 -11.04 4.99 -4.08
CA LYS A 257 -11.16 4.95 -5.54
C LYS A 257 -11.31 6.35 -6.15
N LEU A 258 -12.02 7.27 -5.48
CA LEU A 258 -12.09 8.67 -5.90
C LEU A 258 -10.74 9.38 -5.78
N ILE A 259 -10.00 9.14 -4.69
CA ILE A 259 -8.66 9.71 -4.51
C ILE A 259 -7.73 9.24 -5.63
N GLU A 260 -7.70 7.93 -5.89
CA GLU A 260 -6.91 7.32 -6.96
C GLU A 260 -7.27 7.92 -8.33
N ASN A 261 -8.57 8.07 -8.63
CA ASN A 261 -9.04 8.66 -9.88
C ASN A 261 -8.64 10.13 -10.02
N GLU A 262 -8.72 10.92 -8.96
CA GLU A 262 -8.34 12.33 -8.98
C GLU A 262 -6.84 12.50 -9.22
N ILE A 263 -6.02 11.64 -8.63
CA ILE A 263 -4.58 11.62 -8.90
C ILE A 263 -4.29 11.24 -10.34
N CYS A 264 -4.97 10.22 -10.88
CA CYS A 264 -4.84 9.85 -12.28
C CYS A 264 -5.22 11.00 -13.24
N TYR A 265 -6.29 11.75 -12.91
CA TYR A 265 -6.72 12.93 -13.66
C TYR A 265 -5.67 14.04 -13.68
N ARG A 266 -5.03 14.31 -12.53
CA ARG A 266 -4.12 15.44 -12.38
C ARG A 266 -2.68 15.15 -12.79
N LYS A 267 -2.21 13.93 -12.55
CA LYS A 267 -0.80 13.56 -12.74
C LYS A 267 -0.23 13.88 -14.13
N PRO A 268 -0.95 13.68 -15.25
CA PRO A 268 -0.52 14.13 -16.58
C PRO A 268 0.04 15.56 -16.62
N ARG A 269 -0.62 16.51 -15.94
CA ARG A 269 -0.18 17.91 -15.85
C ARG A 269 0.99 18.13 -14.90
N VAL A 270 1.08 17.32 -13.85
CA VAL A 270 2.12 17.41 -12.82
C VAL A 270 3.49 16.93 -13.35
N ILE A 271 3.49 15.89 -14.19
CA ILE A 271 4.72 15.29 -14.74
C ILE A 271 4.88 15.40 -16.25
N ASN A 272 3.97 16.09 -16.94
CA ASN A 272 3.99 16.33 -18.37
C ASN A 272 4.05 15.02 -19.18
N ILE A 273 3.03 14.18 -19.01
CA ILE A 273 2.80 12.95 -19.78
C ILE A 273 1.40 12.98 -20.40
N ASP A 274 1.22 12.29 -21.52
CA ASP A 274 -0.07 12.30 -22.25
C ASP A 274 -1.14 11.47 -21.54
N TYR A 275 -0.74 10.35 -20.92
CA TYR A 275 -1.69 9.39 -20.33
C TYR A 275 -1.11 8.70 -19.11
N ASP A 276 -1.96 8.48 -18.11
CA ASP A 276 -1.60 7.74 -16.91
C ASP A 276 -1.94 6.24 -17.04
N PRO A 277 -0.93 5.33 -17.10
CA PRO A 277 -1.17 3.89 -17.18
C PRO A 277 -1.95 3.31 -15.99
N PHE A 278 -1.98 3.98 -14.83
CA PHE A 278 -2.78 3.54 -13.68
C PHE A 278 -4.28 3.55 -13.96
N ILE A 279 -4.76 4.40 -14.88
CA ILE A 279 -6.18 4.44 -15.29
C ILE A 279 -6.63 3.07 -15.79
N LYS A 280 -5.83 2.43 -16.66
CA LYS A 280 -6.12 1.08 -17.16
C LYS A 280 -5.84 0.03 -16.10
N GLY A 281 -4.71 0.13 -15.40
CA GLY A 281 -4.27 -0.84 -14.39
C GLY A 281 -5.22 -0.98 -13.18
N MET A 282 -5.96 0.08 -12.87
CA MET A 282 -6.92 0.13 -11.75
C MET A 282 -8.38 0.13 -12.21
N ASN A 283 -8.64 -0.07 -13.51
CA ASN A 283 -9.99 -0.05 -14.10
C ASN A 283 -10.78 1.24 -13.81
N LEU A 284 -10.12 2.39 -13.96
CA LEU A 284 -10.67 3.73 -13.67
C LEU A 284 -11.20 4.45 -14.91
N SER A 285 -11.10 3.87 -16.12
CA SER A 285 -11.43 4.57 -17.37
C SER A 285 -12.81 5.24 -17.38
N LYS A 286 -13.84 4.61 -16.81
CA LYS A 286 -15.19 5.22 -16.72
C LYS A 286 -15.21 6.43 -15.78
N LEU A 287 -14.60 6.31 -14.59
CA LEU A 287 -14.53 7.41 -13.61
C LEU A 287 -13.65 8.55 -14.12
N TYR A 288 -12.58 8.23 -14.84
CA TYR A 288 -11.69 9.22 -15.43
C TYR A 288 -12.43 10.06 -16.47
N ASN A 289 -13.13 9.41 -17.41
CA ASN A 289 -13.91 10.10 -18.43
C ASN A 289 -15.03 10.95 -17.82
N TRP A 290 -15.69 10.43 -16.77
CA TRP A 290 -16.67 11.22 -16.02
C TRP A 290 -16.02 12.45 -15.38
N ARG A 291 -14.84 12.30 -14.75
CA ARG A 291 -14.13 13.35 -14.02
C ARG A 291 -13.66 14.50 -14.90
N ILE A 292 -13.30 14.25 -16.17
CA ILE A 292 -12.91 15.29 -17.14
C ILE A 292 -14.00 16.36 -17.28
N ASN A 293 -15.27 15.95 -17.19
CA ASN A 293 -16.42 16.85 -17.36
C ASN A 293 -16.86 17.54 -16.07
N GLN A 294 -16.14 17.33 -14.96
CA GLN A 294 -16.49 17.90 -13.66
C GLN A 294 -15.68 19.14 -13.34
N THR A 295 -16.38 20.14 -12.80
CA THR A 295 -15.73 21.27 -12.13
C THR A 295 -15.36 20.89 -10.71
N GLN A 296 -14.20 21.35 -10.26
CA GLN A 296 -13.78 21.27 -8.87
C GLN A 296 -14.04 22.61 -8.19
N SER A 297 -14.62 22.59 -6.99
CA SER A 297 -14.72 23.78 -6.15
C SER A 297 -13.38 24.08 -5.45
N ASN A 298 -13.26 25.25 -4.82
CA ASN A 298 -12.07 25.60 -4.05
C ASN A 298 -11.83 24.66 -2.84
N ASP A 299 -12.86 23.94 -2.38
CA ASP A 299 -12.76 22.93 -1.34
C ASP A 299 -12.87 21.52 -1.96
N ILE A 300 -11.75 20.80 -1.95
CA ILE A 300 -11.67 19.46 -2.50
C ILE A 300 -12.53 18.45 -1.72
N PHE A 301 -12.72 18.62 -0.42
CA PHE A 301 -13.52 17.69 0.38
C PHE A 301 -15.01 17.81 0.04
N THR A 302 -15.50 19.05 -0.11
CA THR A 302 -16.86 19.31 -0.62
C THR A 302 -17.04 18.76 -2.05
N SER A 303 -16.04 18.94 -2.92
CA SER A 303 -16.08 18.37 -4.28
C SER A 303 -16.19 16.84 -4.24
N PHE A 304 -15.39 16.16 -3.42
CA PHE A 304 -15.43 14.71 -3.27
C PHE A 304 -16.78 14.21 -2.73
N ALA A 305 -17.37 14.90 -1.76
CA ALA A 305 -18.68 14.52 -1.22
C ALA A 305 -19.79 14.60 -2.29
N LYS A 306 -19.76 15.66 -3.10
CA LYS A 306 -20.66 15.83 -4.25
C LYS A 306 -20.43 14.72 -5.29
N TRP A 307 -19.18 14.52 -5.71
CA TRP A 307 -18.81 13.52 -6.71
C TRP A 307 -19.18 12.11 -6.29
N TYR A 308 -18.99 11.76 -5.02
CA TYR A 308 -19.41 10.48 -4.45
C TYR A 308 -20.91 10.25 -4.65
N SER A 309 -21.73 11.26 -4.32
CA SER A 309 -23.18 11.19 -4.43
C SER A 309 -23.65 11.02 -5.88
N GLU A 310 -23.07 11.79 -6.80
CA GLU A 310 -23.37 11.71 -8.25
C GLU A 310 -22.99 10.33 -8.82
N LEU A 311 -21.78 9.86 -8.53
CA LEU A 311 -21.29 8.58 -9.05
C LEU A 311 -22.04 7.36 -8.45
N LYS A 312 -22.54 7.45 -7.22
CA LYS A 312 -23.42 6.43 -6.64
C LYS A 312 -24.78 6.38 -7.35
N ALA A 313 -25.36 7.54 -7.66
CA ALA A 313 -26.60 7.60 -8.44
C ALA A 313 -26.42 6.99 -9.85
N ASP A 314 -25.28 7.27 -10.49
CA ASP A 314 -24.93 6.76 -11.82
C ASP A 314 -24.42 5.30 -11.84
N LYS A 315 -24.33 4.64 -10.68
CA LYS A 315 -23.78 3.28 -10.51
C LYS A 315 -22.36 3.12 -11.09
N LEU A 316 -21.54 4.16 -10.93
CA LEU A 316 -20.13 4.18 -11.36
C LEU A 316 -19.16 3.87 -10.21
N LEU A 317 -19.60 3.92 -8.94
CA LEU A 317 -18.79 3.62 -7.76
C LEU A 317 -18.99 2.22 -7.18
#